data_AF-A0A7Z2XKK4-F1
#
_entry.id   AF-A0A7Z2XKK4-F1
#
_cell.length_a   1.000
_cell.length_b   1.000
_cell.length_c   1.000
_cell.angle_alpha   90.00
_cell.angle_beta   90.00
_cell.angle_gamma   90.00
#
_symmetry.space_group_name_H-M   'P 1'
#
loop_
_entity.id
_entity.type
_entity.pdbx_description
1 polymer ?
#
loop_
_entity_poly.entity_id
_entity_poly.type
_entity_poly.pdbx_seq_one_letter_code
_entity_poly.pdbx_strand_id
1 'polypeptide(L)'
;MFESISLNRQQSPSAGLSHVSAQPQSAGSFDTAYPGSEFKPIPNNIHMVWVGSEPSAKQDEYLRQWATMNPNHKVMLWVDSTQFDAYATNKSAQAKAEAIYPNYQSERPMRGLFSQLKVTMERPSTPKDQLRNKSAQTQVITELNKELSSSGNKQLKALLLPDGGKVTPDNASQVLNAFERHASRTDDKFHQAEAVILDQTTKSWDRYASNPSRDTMTLDALQERFGDLKNVQIRDLSNPSDIRLKNKDVYQHEIIGRNGGYAAASDVARYEIVQRHGGTYTDIDLESVRPLDGALNAHPDLMLVGMAEGKNEASGNATPYFANALFSSHPQSAMLSSLVDEIGDKYRSMKGNEYSGDRYFSRPNKSTIETTGPNALRGHVDRVIQEAKGRSDLIRDDAGSLADRIWDKTQPRNEEFWQLVDSHFKFPDNYVNFETEEQQNSATKAMAGGS
;
A
#
# COMPACT_ATOMS: atom_id res chain seq x y z
N MET A 1 30.43 -45.25 49.06
CA MET A 1 29.25 -44.95 48.24
C MET A 1 29.67 -43.95 47.17
N PHE A 2 30.17 -44.52 46.09
CA PHE A 2 30.45 -43.87 44.81
C PHE A 2 29.65 -44.71 43.82
N GLU A 3 28.83 -44.08 42.98
CA GLU A 3 28.34 -44.75 41.77
C GLU A 3 28.23 -43.73 40.64
N SER A 4 29.01 -44.04 39.60
CA SER A 4 29.03 -43.43 38.29
C SER A 4 27.81 -43.87 37.47
N ILE A 5 27.21 -42.98 36.68
CA ILE A 5 26.41 -43.42 35.52
C ILE A 5 26.82 -42.60 34.29
N SER A 6 27.37 -43.35 33.32
CA SER A 6 27.73 -42.95 31.97
C SER A 6 26.51 -42.61 31.12
N LEU A 7 26.62 -41.53 30.33
CA LEU A 7 25.68 -41.20 29.27
C LEU A 7 25.96 -42.07 28.03
N ASN A 8 24.96 -42.89 27.69
CA ASN A 8 24.99 -43.84 26.59
C ASN A 8 24.80 -43.13 25.24
N ARG A 9 25.74 -43.35 24.32
CA ARG A 9 25.61 -43.01 22.89
C ARG A 9 24.63 -43.98 22.25
N GLN A 10 23.51 -43.48 21.73
CA GLN A 10 22.73 -44.21 20.72
C GLN A 10 22.92 -43.53 19.36
N GLN A 11 23.47 -44.33 18.44
CA GLN A 11 23.61 -44.04 17.03
C GLN A 11 22.24 -44.11 16.35
N SER A 12 21.85 -43.06 15.64
CA SER A 12 20.75 -43.10 14.68
C SER A 12 21.28 -43.58 13.32
N PRO A 13 20.55 -44.46 12.61
CA PRO A 13 21.03 -45.04 11.36
C PRO A 13 20.93 -44.06 10.18
N SER A 14 21.98 -44.04 9.36
CA SER A 14 22.04 -43.36 8.07
C SER A 14 21.12 -44.07 7.07
N ALA A 15 20.04 -43.41 6.65
CA ALA A 15 19.26 -43.79 5.48
C ALA A 15 19.59 -42.82 4.34
N GLY A 16 19.96 -43.39 3.19
CA GLY A 16 20.53 -42.69 2.04
C GLY A 16 19.63 -41.61 1.46
N LEU A 17 20.26 -40.50 1.10
CA LEU A 17 19.70 -39.48 0.23
C LEU A 17 19.49 -40.09 -1.17
N SER A 18 18.27 -40.55 -1.43
CA SER A 18 17.79 -40.74 -2.80
C SER A 18 17.68 -39.36 -3.44
N HIS A 19 18.62 -39.04 -4.33
CA HIS A 19 18.46 -37.96 -5.31
C HIS A 19 17.22 -38.26 -6.17
N VAL A 20 16.06 -37.77 -5.75
CA VAL A 20 14.94 -37.58 -6.66
C VAL A 20 15.30 -36.34 -7.45
N SER A 21 15.78 -36.55 -8.67
CA SER A 21 15.89 -35.52 -9.68
C SER A 21 14.52 -34.85 -9.83
N ALA A 22 14.40 -33.60 -9.40
CA ALA A 22 13.27 -32.76 -9.76
C ALA A 22 13.28 -32.63 -11.28
N GLN A 23 12.39 -33.37 -11.95
CA GLN A 23 12.12 -33.13 -13.35
C GLN A 23 11.57 -31.69 -13.47
N PRO A 24 11.96 -30.93 -14.51
CA PRO A 24 11.33 -29.64 -14.77
C PRO A 24 9.84 -29.92 -15.02
N GLN A 25 8.98 -29.43 -14.13
CA GLN A 25 7.56 -29.34 -14.43
C GLN A 25 7.43 -28.52 -15.72
N SER A 26 6.72 -29.05 -16.72
CA SER A 26 6.41 -28.29 -17.93
C SER A 26 5.78 -26.96 -17.52
N ALA A 27 6.33 -25.84 -17.99
CA ALA A 27 5.78 -24.52 -17.70
C ALA A 27 4.28 -24.51 -18.04
N GLY A 28 3.43 -24.37 -17.03
CA GLY A 28 1.98 -24.27 -17.23
C GLY A 28 1.65 -22.99 -17.99
N SER A 29 0.64 -23.02 -18.85
CA SER A 29 0.06 -21.79 -19.39
C SER A 29 -0.87 -21.16 -18.36
N PHE A 30 -0.86 -19.83 -18.24
CA PHE A 30 -1.78 -19.11 -17.35
C PHE A 30 -3.25 -19.40 -17.68
N ASP A 31 -3.60 -19.46 -18.97
CA ASP A 31 -4.95 -19.80 -19.44
C ASP A 31 -5.39 -21.23 -19.05
N THR A 32 -4.44 -22.13 -18.80
CA THR A 32 -4.76 -23.48 -18.32
C THR A 32 -5.06 -23.49 -16.82
N ALA A 33 -4.40 -22.62 -16.06
CA ALA A 33 -4.65 -22.46 -14.63
C ALA A 33 -5.96 -21.70 -14.35
N TYR A 34 -6.31 -20.73 -15.21
CA TYR A 34 -7.46 -19.85 -15.02
C TYR A 34 -8.26 -19.69 -16.32
N PRO A 35 -8.89 -20.75 -16.84
CA PRO A 35 -9.57 -20.69 -18.13
C PRO A 35 -10.75 -19.73 -18.09
N GLY A 36 -10.90 -18.92 -19.15
CA GLY A 36 -12.01 -17.97 -19.31
C GLY A 36 -13.40 -18.58 -19.20
N SER A 37 -13.54 -19.88 -19.50
CA SER A 37 -14.79 -20.63 -19.34
C SER A 37 -15.26 -20.78 -17.88
N GLU A 38 -14.37 -20.57 -16.91
CA GLU A 38 -14.69 -20.64 -15.48
C GLU A 38 -15.05 -19.27 -14.88
N PHE A 39 -15.05 -18.21 -15.69
CA PHE A 39 -15.42 -16.88 -15.22
C PHE A 39 -16.90 -16.85 -14.86
N LYS A 40 -17.21 -16.26 -13.71
CA LYS A 40 -18.56 -16.19 -13.15
C LYS A 40 -18.93 -14.74 -12.82
N PRO A 41 -20.23 -14.41 -12.83
CA PRO A 41 -20.71 -13.09 -12.41
C PRO A 41 -20.28 -12.76 -10.98
N ILE A 42 -19.70 -11.59 -10.77
CA ILE A 42 -19.33 -11.09 -9.45
C ILE A 42 -20.60 -10.76 -8.62
N PRO A 43 -20.60 -10.98 -7.28
CA PRO A 43 -21.72 -10.59 -6.43
C PRO A 43 -22.05 -9.09 -6.51
N ASN A 44 -23.34 -8.75 -6.47
CA ASN A 44 -23.85 -7.37 -6.49
C ASN A 44 -23.68 -6.63 -5.15
N ASN A 45 -22.46 -6.60 -4.64
CA ASN A 45 -22.05 -5.82 -3.48
C ASN A 45 -21.10 -4.72 -3.95
N ILE A 46 -21.30 -3.49 -3.48
CA ILE A 46 -20.39 -2.37 -3.66
C ILE A 46 -19.90 -1.94 -2.28
N HIS A 47 -18.59 -1.81 -2.12
CA HIS A 47 -17.95 -1.48 -0.85
C HIS A 47 -17.14 -0.19 -1.00
N MET A 48 -17.29 0.69 -0.02
CA MET A 48 -16.51 1.92 0.13
C MET A 48 -16.00 2.01 1.56
N VAL A 49 -14.84 2.61 1.78
CA VAL A 49 -14.25 2.77 3.12
C VAL A 49 -13.99 4.24 3.40
N TRP A 50 -14.44 4.72 4.56
CA TRP A 50 -14.14 6.06 5.07
C TRP A 50 -13.76 5.98 6.55
N VAL A 51 -12.51 6.28 6.88
CA VAL A 51 -11.95 6.08 8.23
C VAL A 51 -11.15 7.29 8.69
N GLY A 52 -11.04 7.46 10.01
CA GLY A 52 -10.30 8.55 10.63
C GLY A 52 -11.08 9.85 10.82
N SER A 53 -12.25 9.97 10.19
CA SER A 53 -13.21 11.06 10.43
C SER A 53 -14.63 10.62 10.11
N GLU A 54 -15.61 11.45 10.46
CA GLU A 54 -16.95 11.35 9.87
C GLU A 54 -16.92 11.68 8.37
N PRO A 55 -17.70 10.99 7.51
CA PRO A 55 -17.91 11.39 6.11
C PRO A 55 -18.60 12.76 6.01
N SER A 56 -18.15 13.60 5.07
CA SER A 56 -18.77 14.90 4.82
C SER A 56 -19.94 14.82 3.85
N ALA A 57 -20.68 15.92 3.69
CA ALA A 57 -21.77 16.02 2.71
C ALA A 57 -21.35 15.64 1.29
N LYS A 58 -20.07 15.87 0.90
CA LYS A 58 -19.59 15.49 -0.43
C LYS A 58 -19.53 13.97 -0.61
N GLN A 59 -19.10 13.25 0.44
CA GLN A 59 -19.11 11.79 0.44
C GLN A 59 -20.55 11.24 0.41
N ASP A 60 -21.50 11.96 1.03
CA ASP A 60 -22.92 11.59 0.96
C ASP A 60 -23.46 11.66 -0.47
N GLU A 61 -23.07 12.69 -1.25
CA GLU A 61 -23.44 12.82 -2.66
C GLU A 61 -22.97 11.61 -3.48
N TYR A 62 -21.70 11.21 -3.33
CA TYR A 62 -21.16 10.06 -4.04
C TYR A 62 -21.84 8.74 -3.64
N LEU A 63 -22.05 8.51 -2.34
CA LEU A 63 -22.73 7.29 -1.88
C LEU A 63 -24.14 7.18 -2.47
N ARG A 64 -24.89 8.29 -2.49
CA ARG A 64 -26.24 8.37 -3.10
C ARG A 64 -26.19 8.16 -4.60
N GLN A 65 -25.19 8.71 -5.28
CA GLN A 65 -24.96 8.55 -6.72
C GLN A 65 -24.77 7.07 -7.07
N TRP A 66 -23.88 6.37 -6.35
CA TRP A 66 -23.62 4.95 -6.55
C TRP A 66 -24.85 4.08 -6.26
N ALA A 67 -25.56 4.37 -5.17
CA ALA A 67 -26.78 3.67 -4.79
C ALA A 67 -27.91 3.82 -5.82
N THR A 68 -28.05 5.02 -6.40
CA THR A 68 -29.06 5.32 -7.42
C THR A 68 -28.72 4.65 -8.75
N MET A 69 -27.43 4.66 -9.15
CA MET A 69 -26.97 4.04 -10.40
C MET A 69 -27.01 2.50 -10.32
N ASN A 70 -26.95 1.92 -9.13
CA ASN A 70 -26.88 0.48 -8.90
C ASN A 70 -28.01 -0.02 -7.98
N PRO A 71 -29.29 0.08 -8.39
CA PRO A 71 -30.43 -0.24 -7.52
C PRO A 71 -30.49 -1.73 -7.12
N ASN A 72 -29.91 -2.62 -7.92
CA ASN A 72 -29.83 -4.06 -7.66
C ASN A 72 -28.63 -4.47 -6.79
N HIS A 73 -27.80 -3.51 -6.36
CA HIS A 73 -26.63 -3.76 -5.53
C HIS A 73 -26.86 -3.35 -4.09
N LYS A 74 -26.24 -4.07 -3.15
CA LYS A 74 -26.02 -3.55 -1.80
C LYS A 74 -24.82 -2.63 -1.84
N VAL A 75 -25.00 -1.37 -1.46
CA VAL A 75 -23.93 -0.38 -1.38
C VAL A 75 -23.58 -0.16 0.10
N MET A 76 -22.36 -0.52 0.48
CA MET A 76 -21.91 -0.52 1.87
C MET A 76 -20.80 0.50 2.06
N LEU A 77 -21.05 1.48 2.94
CA LEU A 77 -20.02 2.37 3.46
C LEU A 77 -19.50 1.80 4.78
N TRP A 78 -18.22 1.49 4.83
CA TRP A 78 -17.52 1.01 6.02
C TRP A 78 -16.83 2.17 6.72
N VAL A 79 -17.15 2.36 8.00
CA VAL A 79 -16.54 3.34 8.90
C VAL A 79 -15.89 2.66 10.10
N ASP A 80 -15.10 3.38 10.89
CA ASP A 80 -14.62 2.92 12.19
C ASP A 80 -15.12 3.87 13.29
N SER A 81 -16.14 3.42 14.01
CA SER A 81 -16.80 4.22 15.05
C SER A 81 -15.93 4.46 16.29
N THR A 82 -14.74 3.86 16.39
CA THR A 82 -13.77 4.14 17.45
C THR A 82 -12.77 5.25 17.10
N GLN A 83 -12.76 5.71 15.83
CA GLN A 83 -11.72 6.56 15.26
C GLN A 83 -12.24 7.82 14.54
N PHE A 84 -13.49 8.26 14.77
CA PHE A 84 -14.03 9.46 14.11
C PHE A 84 -13.27 10.77 14.44
N ASP A 85 -12.50 10.82 15.52
CA ASP A 85 -11.71 12.00 15.92
C ASP A 85 -10.21 11.89 15.56
N ALA A 86 -9.77 10.78 14.97
CA ALA A 86 -8.36 10.50 14.75
C ALA A 86 -7.70 11.55 13.83
N TYR A 87 -8.34 11.93 12.73
CA TYR A 87 -7.81 12.92 11.79
C TYR A 87 -7.62 14.28 12.43
N ALA A 88 -8.62 14.77 13.17
CA ALA A 88 -8.55 16.06 13.83
C ALA A 88 -7.43 16.09 14.89
N THR A 89 -7.32 15.01 15.67
CA THR A 89 -6.26 14.81 16.66
C THR A 89 -4.87 14.83 16.02
N ASN A 90 -4.65 14.04 14.98
CA ASN A 90 -3.35 13.93 14.31
C ASN A 90 -2.97 15.23 13.60
N LYS A 91 -3.94 15.92 12.97
CA LYS A 91 -3.75 17.25 12.38
C LYS A 91 -3.33 18.29 13.42
N SER A 92 -3.90 18.24 14.63
CA SER A 92 -3.50 19.12 15.73
C SER A 92 -2.04 18.88 16.15
N ALA A 93 -1.61 17.61 16.26
CA ALA A 93 -0.23 17.28 16.57
C ALA A 93 0.75 17.76 15.48
N GLN A 94 0.39 17.60 14.20
CA GLN A 94 1.18 18.12 13.09
C GLN A 94 1.33 19.65 13.14
N ALA A 95 0.25 20.38 13.45
CA ALA A 95 0.31 21.84 13.60
C ALA A 95 1.23 22.27 14.76
N LYS A 96 1.23 21.52 15.88
CA LYS A 96 2.13 21.78 17.01
C LYS A 96 3.59 21.51 16.65
N ALA A 97 3.87 20.41 15.93
CA ALA A 97 5.21 20.09 15.44
C ALA A 97 5.75 21.19 14.50
N GLU A 98 4.92 21.67 13.56
CA GLU A 98 5.25 22.75 12.64
C GLU A 98 5.49 24.09 13.36
N ALA A 99 4.80 24.33 14.48
CA ALA A 99 5.04 25.52 15.31
C ALA A 99 6.40 25.50 16.05
N ILE A 100 6.90 24.31 16.40
CA ILE A 100 8.23 24.13 17.02
C ILE A 100 9.33 24.28 15.97
N TYR A 101 9.14 23.64 14.81
CA TYR A 101 10.08 23.67 13.70
C TYR A 101 9.35 24.06 12.40
N PRO A 102 9.36 25.35 12.03
CA PRO A 102 8.84 25.78 10.74
C PRO A 102 9.59 25.06 9.61
N ASN A 103 8.86 24.41 8.71
CA ASN A 103 9.31 23.47 7.67
C ASN A 103 9.48 22.01 8.12
N TYR A 104 8.93 21.61 9.27
CA TYR A 104 8.96 20.22 9.71
C TYR A 104 8.42 19.26 8.64
N GLN A 105 7.24 19.54 8.09
CA GLN A 105 6.64 18.68 7.06
C GLN A 105 7.45 18.66 5.75
N SER A 106 8.05 19.78 5.34
CA SER A 106 8.77 19.89 4.07
C SER A 106 10.20 19.37 4.14
N GLU A 107 10.86 19.40 5.30
CA GLU A 107 12.22 18.87 5.47
C GLU A 107 12.25 17.37 5.78
N ARG A 108 11.19 16.83 6.40
CA ARG A 108 11.11 15.41 6.78
C ARG A 108 11.39 14.44 5.62
N PRO A 109 10.87 14.61 4.39
CA PRO A 109 11.20 13.74 3.26
C PRO A 109 12.69 13.75 2.90
N MET A 110 13.36 14.91 2.99
CA MET A 110 14.79 15.04 2.69
C MET A 110 15.63 14.30 3.74
N ARG A 111 15.34 14.51 5.04
CA ARG A 111 15.97 13.75 6.13
C ARG A 111 15.76 12.25 5.97
N GLY A 112 14.55 11.85 5.59
CA GLY A 112 14.21 10.45 5.34
C GLY A 112 14.98 9.82 4.17
N LEU A 113 15.21 10.56 3.10
CA LEU A 113 16.03 10.09 1.98
C LEU A 113 17.50 9.90 2.36
N PHE A 114 18.06 10.79 3.16
CA PHE A 114 19.42 10.63 3.68
C PHE A 114 19.53 9.49 4.70
N SER A 115 18.49 9.25 5.50
CA SER A 115 18.39 8.06 6.36
C SER A 115 18.44 6.77 5.53
N GLN A 116 17.62 6.67 4.46
CA GLN A 116 17.67 5.52 3.55
C GLN A 116 19.04 5.38 2.89
N LEU A 117 19.66 6.48 2.45
CA LEU A 117 20.98 6.43 1.82
C LEU A 117 22.01 5.82 2.79
N LYS A 118 21.97 6.25 4.05
CA LYS A 118 22.80 5.69 5.12
C LYS A 118 22.60 4.20 5.29
N VAL A 119 21.36 3.73 5.42
CA VAL A 119 21.01 2.31 5.54
C VAL A 119 21.54 1.50 4.34
N THR A 120 21.41 2.02 3.12
CA THR A 120 21.88 1.30 1.91
C THR A 120 23.41 1.19 1.79
N MET A 121 24.16 2.00 2.54
CA MET A 121 25.62 1.96 2.57
C MET A 121 26.18 1.04 3.67
N GLU A 122 25.34 0.49 4.54
CA GLU A 122 25.77 -0.49 5.54
C GLU A 122 26.18 -1.80 4.88
N ARG A 123 27.17 -2.49 5.47
CA ARG A 123 27.74 -3.71 4.87
C ARG A 123 26.70 -4.84 4.83
N PRO A 124 26.39 -5.41 3.65
CA PRO A 124 25.43 -6.50 3.55
C PRO A 124 26.00 -7.78 4.16
N SER A 125 25.12 -8.62 4.72
CA SER A 125 25.51 -9.90 5.32
C SER A 125 25.62 -11.04 4.31
N THR A 126 24.94 -10.94 3.16
CA THR A 126 24.95 -11.97 2.10
C THR A 126 25.04 -11.37 0.68
N PRO A 127 25.45 -12.15 -0.34
CA PRO A 127 25.45 -11.70 -1.74
C PRO A 127 24.06 -11.31 -2.27
N LYS A 128 22.99 -11.96 -1.79
CA LYS A 128 21.61 -11.61 -2.16
C LYS A 128 21.24 -10.23 -1.58
N ASP A 129 21.66 -9.96 -0.35
CA ASP A 129 21.47 -8.64 0.27
C ASP A 129 22.28 -7.56 -0.45
N GLN A 130 23.45 -7.90 -1.00
CA GLN A 130 24.26 -6.96 -1.78
C GLN A 130 23.53 -6.49 -3.06
N LEU A 131 22.90 -7.40 -3.80
CA LEU A 131 22.11 -7.05 -4.99
C LEU A 131 20.88 -6.21 -4.62
N ARG A 132 20.16 -6.60 -3.55
CA ARG A 132 19.02 -5.84 -3.04
C ARG A 132 19.42 -4.43 -2.58
N ASN A 133 20.52 -4.31 -1.84
CA ASN A 133 21.07 -3.01 -1.42
C ASN A 133 21.48 -2.14 -2.59
N LYS A 134 22.02 -2.72 -3.69
CA LYS A 134 22.37 -1.95 -4.89
C LYS A 134 21.12 -1.39 -5.59
N SER A 135 20.05 -2.18 -5.72
CA SER A 135 18.77 -1.69 -6.27
C SER A 135 18.19 -0.58 -5.37
N ALA A 136 18.18 -0.80 -4.05
CA ALA A 136 17.73 0.18 -3.07
C ALA A 136 18.55 1.49 -3.12
N GLN A 137 19.89 1.41 -3.13
CA GLN A 137 20.75 2.58 -3.24
C GLN A 137 20.50 3.36 -4.53
N THR A 138 20.32 2.64 -5.65
CA THR A 138 19.98 3.27 -6.94
C THR A 138 18.64 4.02 -6.87
N GLN A 139 17.64 3.43 -6.22
CA GLN A 139 16.33 4.06 -6.02
C GLN A 139 16.44 5.31 -5.15
N VAL A 140 17.13 5.23 -4.01
CA VAL A 140 17.32 6.36 -3.10
C VAL A 140 18.07 7.51 -3.79
N ILE A 141 19.14 7.22 -4.52
CA ILE A 141 19.91 8.23 -5.27
C ILE A 141 19.06 8.88 -6.36
N THR A 142 18.20 8.11 -7.03
CA THR A 142 17.29 8.64 -8.05
C THR A 142 16.32 9.65 -7.44
N GLU A 143 15.70 9.28 -6.31
CA GLU A 143 14.76 10.15 -5.59
C GLU A 143 15.46 11.37 -4.98
N LEU A 144 16.64 11.20 -4.36
CA LEU A 144 17.46 12.30 -3.86
C LEU A 144 17.78 13.32 -4.94
N ASN A 145 18.21 12.86 -6.12
CA ASN A 145 18.53 13.75 -7.22
C ASN A 145 17.31 14.51 -7.75
N LYS A 146 16.13 13.88 -7.72
CA LYS A 146 14.87 14.54 -8.05
C LYS A 146 14.56 15.64 -7.02
N GLU A 147 14.56 15.30 -5.74
CA GLU A 147 14.27 16.25 -4.66
C GLU A 147 15.26 17.42 -4.64
N LEU A 148 16.57 17.17 -4.78
CA LEU A 148 17.59 18.22 -4.82
C LEU A 148 17.47 19.12 -6.05
N SER A 149 16.85 18.65 -7.12
CA SER A 149 16.63 19.45 -8.33
C SER A 149 15.38 20.35 -8.22
N SER A 150 14.57 20.20 -7.18
CA SER A 150 13.42 21.08 -6.94
C SER A 150 13.86 22.51 -6.61
N SER A 151 13.03 23.49 -6.94
CA SER A 151 13.36 24.91 -6.75
C SER A 151 13.59 25.29 -5.28
N GLY A 152 12.89 24.62 -4.35
CA GLY A 152 13.04 24.82 -2.90
C GLY A 152 14.39 24.35 -2.36
N ASN A 153 15.06 23.40 -3.04
CA ASN A 153 16.30 22.79 -2.55
C ASN A 153 17.56 23.34 -3.22
N LYS A 154 17.49 24.42 -4.01
CA LYS A 154 18.65 24.98 -4.73
C LYS A 154 19.85 25.29 -3.83
N GLN A 155 19.61 25.92 -2.68
CA GLN A 155 20.67 26.27 -1.74
C GLN A 155 21.28 25.03 -1.09
N LEU A 156 20.44 24.07 -0.70
CA LEU A 156 20.90 22.79 -0.16
C LEU A 156 21.73 22.03 -1.21
N LYS A 157 21.25 21.94 -2.46
CA LYS A 157 22.00 21.31 -3.54
C LYS A 157 23.37 21.94 -3.76
N ALA A 158 23.48 23.27 -3.78
CA ALA A 158 24.75 23.96 -3.93
C ALA A 158 25.71 23.69 -2.75
N LEU A 159 25.17 23.53 -1.53
CA LEU A 159 25.96 23.18 -0.35
C LEU A 159 26.48 21.72 -0.42
N LEU A 160 25.63 20.80 -0.87
CA LEU A 160 25.94 19.36 -0.91
C LEU A 160 26.79 18.97 -2.11
N LEU A 161 26.66 19.69 -3.22
CA LEU A 161 27.32 19.46 -4.51
C LEU A 161 27.92 20.78 -5.01
N PRO A 162 29.03 21.27 -4.40
CA PRO A 162 29.62 22.58 -4.70
C PRO A 162 30.13 22.71 -6.13
N ASP A 163 30.61 21.61 -6.72
CA ASP A 163 31.05 21.55 -8.11
C ASP A 163 29.90 21.32 -9.11
N GLY A 164 28.66 21.31 -8.60
CA GLY A 164 27.46 20.95 -9.37
C GLY A 164 27.28 19.44 -9.55
N GLY A 165 26.42 19.05 -10.49
CA GLY A 165 26.16 17.65 -10.82
C GLY A 165 25.03 17.00 -10.02
N LYS A 166 25.20 15.70 -9.75
CA LYS A 166 24.22 14.79 -9.13
C LYS A 166 24.88 13.95 -8.04
N VAL A 167 24.07 13.44 -7.12
CA VAL A 167 24.46 12.37 -6.21
C VAL A 167 24.68 11.10 -7.04
N THR A 168 25.78 10.41 -6.79
CA THR A 168 26.19 9.14 -7.42
C THR A 168 26.62 8.16 -6.33
N PRO A 169 26.71 6.85 -6.62
CA PRO A 169 27.26 5.90 -5.66
C PRO A 169 28.67 6.30 -5.16
N ASP A 170 29.49 6.89 -6.05
CA ASP A 170 30.87 7.27 -5.74
C ASP A 170 30.97 8.46 -4.77
N ASN A 171 30.05 9.42 -4.84
CA ASN A 171 30.04 10.60 -3.96
C ASN A 171 29.04 10.51 -2.80
N ALA A 172 28.22 9.45 -2.73
CA ALA A 172 27.12 9.30 -1.77
C ALA A 172 27.55 9.52 -0.31
N SER A 173 28.68 8.94 0.11
CA SER A 173 29.17 9.10 1.48
C SER A 173 29.59 10.53 1.79
N GLN A 174 30.21 11.24 0.83
CA GLN A 174 30.59 12.64 1.00
C GLN A 174 29.35 13.53 1.11
N VAL A 175 28.35 13.30 0.26
CA VAL A 175 27.08 14.03 0.25
C VAL A 175 26.31 13.79 1.55
N LEU A 176 26.24 12.54 2.03
CA LEU A 176 25.63 12.22 3.33
C LEU A 176 26.30 12.98 4.47
N ASN A 177 27.64 12.95 4.56
CA ASN A 177 28.38 13.66 5.60
C ASN A 177 28.20 15.19 5.52
N ALA A 178 28.02 15.74 4.32
CA ALA A 178 27.70 17.16 4.14
C ALA A 178 26.28 17.48 4.63
N PHE A 179 25.30 16.61 4.35
CA PHE A 179 23.93 16.75 4.82
C PHE A 179 23.83 16.62 6.32
N GLU A 180 24.46 15.61 6.94
CA GLU A 180 24.44 15.44 8.41
C GLU A 180 25.00 16.69 9.13
N ARG A 181 26.08 17.29 8.62
CA ARG A 181 26.62 18.57 9.14
C ARG A 181 25.71 19.79 8.91
N HIS A 182 24.89 19.75 7.88
CA HIS A 182 23.88 20.80 7.62
C HIS A 182 22.70 20.64 8.59
N ALA A 183 22.15 19.43 8.66
CA ALA A 183 21.00 19.06 9.47
C ALA A 183 21.26 19.22 10.97
N SER A 184 22.49 18.95 11.45
CA SER A 184 22.85 19.04 12.87
C SER A 184 22.66 20.42 13.49
N ARG A 185 22.49 21.47 12.67
CA ARG A 185 22.20 22.84 13.12
C ARG A 185 20.76 23.00 13.62
N THR A 186 19.86 22.13 13.18
CA THR A 186 18.43 22.17 13.48
C THR A 186 17.91 20.89 14.14
N ASP A 187 18.76 19.87 14.34
CA ASP A 187 18.39 18.59 14.95
C ASP A 187 17.60 18.73 16.25
N ASP A 188 18.04 19.57 17.19
CA ASP A 188 17.34 19.73 18.47
C ASP A 188 15.88 20.15 18.29
N LYS A 189 15.61 21.13 17.40
CA LYS A 189 14.24 21.59 17.12
C LYS A 189 13.45 20.58 16.30
N PHE A 190 14.09 19.94 15.32
CA PHE A 190 13.46 18.90 14.53
C PHE A 190 13.04 17.71 15.41
N HIS A 191 13.91 17.26 16.33
CA HIS A 191 13.60 16.19 17.27
C HIS A 191 12.54 16.59 18.30
N GLN A 192 12.49 17.85 18.73
CA GLN A 192 11.36 18.33 19.55
C GLN A 192 10.04 18.26 18.80
N ALA A 193 10.02 18.57 17.50
CA ALA A 193 8.84 18.43 16.67
C ALA A 193 8.43 16.95 16.49
N GLU A 194 9.38 16.05 16.23
CA GLU A 194 9.16 14.59 16.20
C GLU A 194 8.60 14.06 17.54
N ALA A 195 9.12 14.56 18.68
CA ALA A 195 8.66 14.14 20.00
C ALA A 195 7.18 14.48 20.24
N VAL A 196 6.67 15.59 19.68
CA VAL A 196 5.24 15.93 19.74
C VAL A 196 4.38 14.91 18.97
N ILE A 197 4.86 14.49 17.80
CA ILE A 197 4.18 13.46 17.01
C ILE A 197 4.17 12.13 17.77
N LEU A 198 5.32 11.73 18.32
CA LEU A 198 5.47 10.49 19.07
C LEU A 198 4.61 10.48 20.36
N ASP A 199 4.55 11.59 21.08
CA ASP A 199 3.70 11.75 22.26
C ASP A 199 2.22 11.55 21.91
N GLN A 200 1.75 12.16 20.81
CA GLN A 200 0.38 11.94 20.33
C GLN A 200 0.14 10.48 19.92
N THR A 201 1.05 9.88 19.16
CA THR A 201 0.95 8.46 18.76
C THR A 201 0.87 7.54 19.98
N THR A 202 1.68 7.80 21.02
CA THR A 202 1.67 7.03 22.27
C THR A 202 0.31 7.14 22.98
N LYS A 203 -0.22 8.35 23.12
CA LYS A 203 -1.56 8.58 23.70
C LYS A 203 -2.67 7.88 22.93
N SER A 204 -2.58 7.87 21.60
CA SER A 204 -3.53 7.17 20.75
C SER A 204 -3.44 5.64 20.92
N TRP A 205 -2.24 5.08 21.10
CA TRP A 205 -2.06 3.67 21.45
C TRP A 205 -2.61 3.32 22.84
N ASP A 206 -2.37 4.16 23.85
CA ASP A 206 -2.92 3.98 25.20
C ASP A 206 -4.45 3.98 25.16
N ARG A 207 -5.05 4.91 24.41
CA ARG A 207 -6.51 4.93 24.18
C ARG A 207 -6.97 3.64 23.52
N TYR A 208 -6.32 3.18 22.45
CA TYR A 208 -6.70 1.93 21.77
C TYR A 208 -6.58 0.71 22.68
N ALA A 209 -5.48 0.60 23.44
CA ALA A 209 -5.24 -0.49 24.39
C ALA A 209 -6.28 -0.52 25.52
N SER A 210 -6.88 0.62 25.87
CA SER A 210 -8.00 0.70 26.82
C SER A 210 -9.33 0.15 26.27
N ASN A 211 -9.36 -0.29 25.01
CA ASN A 211 -10.54 -0.77 24.28
C ASN A 211 -11.67 0.28 24.29
N PRO A 212 -11.47 1.40 23.56
CA PRO A 212 -12.35 2.55 23.66
C PRO A 212 -13.77 2.19 23.19
N SER A 213 -14.77 2.80 23.84
CA SER A 213 -16.16 2.67 23.40
C SER A 213 -16.33 3.18 21.98
N ARG A 214 -17.19 2.50 21.23
CA ARG A 214 -17.67 2.95 19.93
C ARG A 214 -18.50 4.22 20.09
N ASP A 215 -18.33 5.18 19.21
CA ASP A 215 -19.22 6.34 19.08
C ASP A 215 -20.48 5.93 18.31
N THR A 216 -21.40 5.28 19.03
CA THR A 216 -22.65 4.79 18.46
C THR A 216 -23.59 5.93 18.10
N MET A 217 -23.49 7.08 18.76
CA MET A 217 -24.35 8.23 18.44
C MET A 217 -24.07 8.75 17.03
N THR A 218 -22.79 8.98 16.69
CA THR A 218 -22.39 9.41 15.34
C THR A 218 -22.69 8.32 14.31
N LEU A 219 -22.48 7.05 14.66
CA LEU A 219 -22.80 5.92 13.79
C LEU A 219 -24.31 5.82 13.47
N ASP A 220 -25.17 5.94 14.48
CA ASP A 220 -26.62 5.87 14.32
C ASP A 220 -27.14 7.06 13.50
N ALA A 221 -26.61 8.27 13.74
CA ALA A 221 -26.93 9.44 12.94
C ALA A 221 -26.51 9.28 11.46
N LEU A 222 -25.35 8.68 11.20
CA LEU A 222 -24.89 8.33 9.85
C LEU A 222 -25.81 7.28 9.20
N GLN A 223 -26.30 6.29 9.95
CA GLN A 223 -27.28 5.31 9.45
C GLN A 223 -28.61 5.95 9.09
N GLU A 224 -29.16 6.79 9.97
CA GLU A 224 -30.41 7.53 9.74
C GLU A 224 -30.32 8.43 8.50
N ARG A 225 -29.16 9.05 8.27
CA ARG A 225 -28.87 9.91 7.11
C ARG A 225 -29.13 9.25 5.76
N PHE A 226 -29.01 7.92 5.67
CA PHE A 226 -29.24 7.14 4.45
C PHE A 226 -30.42 6.17 4.57
N GLY A 227 -31.25 6.29 5.60
CA GLY A 227 -32.40 5.41 5.84
C GLY A 227 -33.46 5.46 4.74
N ASP A 228 -33.44 6.48 3.89
CA ASP A 228 -34.29 6.59 2.70
C ASP A 228 -33.87 5.65 1.56
N LEU A 229 -32.61 5.20 1.54
CA LEU A 229 -32.05 4.33 0.51
C LEU A 229 -31.98 2.88 0.99
N LYS A 230 -32.95 2.05 0.56
CA LYS A 230 -33.07 0.64 0.98
C LYS A 230 -31.88 -0.24 0.62
N ASN A 231 -31.08 0.18 -0.36
CA ASN A 231 -29.92 -0.56 -0.83
C ASN A 231 -28.59 -0.04 -0.24
N VAL A 232 -28.62 0.96 0.64
CA VAL A 232 -27.44 1.48 1.35
C VAL A 232 -27.33 0.87 2.74
N GLN A 233 -26.11 0.54 3.16
CA GLN A 233 -25.81 0.07 4.50
C GLN A 233 -24.55 0.75 5.05
N ILE A 234 -24.63 1.25 6.27
CA ILE A 234 -23.46 1.73 7.01
C ILE A 234 -22.97 0.58 7.90
N ARG A 235 -21.70 0.20 7.73
CA ARG A 235 -21.05 -0.93 8.40
C ARG A 235 -19.87 -0.43 9.23
N ASP A 236 -19.55 -1.12 10.31
CA ASP A 236 -18.56 -0.66 11.28
C ASP A 236 -17.39 -1.65 11.40
N LEU A 237 -16.19 -1.21 11.00
CA LEU A 237 -14.94 -1.98 11.06
C LEU A 237 -14.55 -2.36 12.49
N SER A 238 -15.02 -1.60 13.49
CA SER A 238 -14.77 -1.90 14.90
C SER A 238 -15.76 -2.92 15.48
N ASN A 239 -16.83 -3.26 14.74
CA ASN A 239 -17.86 -4.20 15.17
C ASN A 239 -17.56 -5.64 14.69
N PRO A 240 -17.25 -6.59 15.60
CA PRO A 240 -16.92 -7.97 15.22
C PRO A 240 -18.06 -8.74 14.54
N SER A 241 -19.30 -8.26 14.65
CA SER A 241 -20.46 -8.81 13.94
C SER A 241 -20.50 -8.40 12.47
N ASP A 242 -19.87 -7.27 12.13
CA ASP A 242 -19.79 -6.79 10.75
C ASP A 242 -18.59 -7.42 10.04
N ILE A 243 -17.40 -7.32 10.65
CA ILE A 243 -16.17 -7.91 10.13
C ILE A 243 -15.16 -8.17 11.26
N ARG A 244 -14.27 -9.14 11.04
CA ARG A 244 -13.07 -9.34 11.86
C ARG A 244 -11.87 -9.31 10.92
N LEU A 245 -11.13 -8.21 10.94
CA LEU A 245 -9.93 -8.07 10.13
C LEU A 245 -8.85 -9.05 10.60
N LYS A 246 -8.35 -9.89 9.70
CA LYS A 246 -7.16 -10.74 9.85
C LYS A 246 -5.94 -9.88 10.18
N ASN A 247 -5.77 -8.75 9.50
CA ASN A 247 -4.68 -7.81 9.73
C ASN A 247 -5.14 -6.60 10.56
N LYS A 248 -5.96 -6.81 11.59
CA LYS A 248 -6.44 -5.74 12.48
C LYS A 248 -5.29 -4.89 13.04
N ASP A 249 -4.20 -5.53 13.46
CA ASP A 249 -3.05 -4.80 14.03
C ASP A 249 -2.35 -3.93 12.99
N VAL A 250 -2.29 -4.37 11.72
CA VAL A 250 -1.77 -3.57 10.60
C VAL A 250 -2.68 -2.37 10.37
N TYR A 251 -4.00 -2.59 10.27
CA TYR A 251 -4.99 -1.53 10.11
C TYR A 251 -4.88 -0.47 11.21
N GLN A 252 -4.78 -0.89 12.47
CA GLN A 252 -4.64 0.02 13.61
C GLN A 252 -3.27 0.72 13.63
N HIS A 253 -2.21 0.02 13.24
CA HIS A 253 -0.89 0.61 13.13
C HIS A 253 -0.80 1.68 12.02
N GLU A 254 -1.52 1.52 10.91
CA GLU A 254 -1.63 2.57 9.89
C GLU A 254 -2.35 3.81 10.42
N ILE A 255 -3.45 3.65 11.15
CA ILE A 255 -4.19 4.79 11.72
C ILE A 255 -3.38 5.47 12.84
N ILE A 256 -2.91 4.69 13.80
CA ILE A 256 -2.32 5.17 15.06
C ILE A 256 -0.80 5.32 14.94
N GLY A 257 -0.12 4.23 14.60
CA GLY A 257 1.34 4.14 14.55
C GLY A 257 1.98 5.07 13.53
N ARG A 258 1.35 5.29 12.38
CA ARG A 258 1.81 6.28 11.39
C ARG A 258 1.22 7.67 11.57
N ASN A 259 0.46 7.89 12.64
CA ASN A 259 -0.19 9.17 12.93
C ASN A 259 -1.07 9.67 11.74
N GLY A 260 -1.91 8.77 11.20
CA GLY A 260 -2.86 9.10 10.13
C GLY A 260 -2.55 8.51 8.76
N GLY A 261 -2.08 7.26 8.68
CA GLY A 261 -1.95 6.49 7.44
C GLY A 261 -3.29 6.00 6.88
N TYR A 262 -4.31 6.87 6.81
CA TYR A 262 -5.70 6.47 6.50
C TYR A 262 -5.86 5.77 5.14
N ALA A 263 -5.09 6.17 4.14
CA ALA A 263 -5.12 5.53 2.83
C ALA A 263 -4.66 4.06 2.90
N ALA A 264 -3.54 3.79 3.58
CA ALA A 264 -3.04 2.43 3.77
C ALA A 264 -3.93 1.62 4.73
N ALA A 265 -4.51 2.24 5.77
CA ALA A 265 -5.53 1.58 6.59
C ALA A 265 -6.75 1.17 5.74
N SER A 266 -7.18 2.05 4.84
CA SER A 266 -8.25 1.76 3.88
C SER A 266 -7.84 0.67 2.87
N ASP A 267 -6.56 0.61 2.44
CA ASP A 267 -6.04 -0.49 1.63
C ASP A 267 -6.13 -1.84 2.37
N VAL A 268 -5.75 -1.90 3.64
CA VAL A 268 -5.88 -3.14 4.44
C VAL A 268 -7.35 -3.56 4.54
N ALA A 269 -8.23 -2.63 4.89
CA ALA A 269 -9.65 -2.92 5.07
C ALA A 269 -10.33 -3.33 3.76
N ARG A 270 -10.08 -2.62 2.64
CA ARG A 270 -10.78 -2.87 1.37
C ARG A 270 -10.55 -4.28 0.84
N TYR A 271 -9.32 -4.79 0.92
CA TYR A 271 -9.01 -6.13 0.45
C TYR A 271 -9.71 -7.19 1.30
N GLU A 272 -9.68 -7.05 2.63
CA GLU A 272 -10.33 -8.00 3.53
C GLU A 272 -11.85 -7.97 3.46
N ILE A 273 -12.45 -6.79 3.28
CA ILE A 273 -13.89 -6.64 3.05
C ILE A 273 -14.31 -7.42 1.82
N VAL A 274 -13.65 -7.19 0.68
CA VAL A 274 -13.99 -7.89 -0.58
C VAL A 274 -13.65 -9.37 -0.48
N GLN A 275 -12.57 -9.75 0.19
CA GLN A 275 -12.22 -11.16 0.43
C GLN A 275 -13.34 -11.88 1.18
N ARG A 276 -13.94 -11.23 2.17
CA ARG A 276 -15.01 -11.82 3.00
C ARG A 276 -16.37 -11.80 2.30
N HIS A 277 -16.71 -10.69 1.66
CA HIS A 277 -18.08 -10.43 1.19
C HIS A 277 -18.27 -10.61 -0.32
N GLY A 278 -17.18 -10.56 -1.10
CA GLY A 278 -17.22 -10.50 -2.55
C GLY A 278 -17.89 -9.23 -3.07
N GLY A 279 -17.68 -8.92 -4.34
CA GLY A 279 -18.24 -7.74 -4.99
C GLY A 279 -17.17 -6.78 -5.47
N THR A 280 -17.55 -5.51 -5.57
CA THR A 280 -16.72 -4.42 -6.07
C THR A 280 -16.35 -3.48 -4.94
N TYR A 281 -15.07 -3.22 -4.75
CA TYR A 281 -14.62 -2.06 -3.98
C TYR A 281 -14.45 -0.86 -4.89
N THR A 282 -14.83 0.31 -4.40
CA THR A 282 -14.53 1.61 -5.00
C THR A 282 -14.14 2.61 -3.92
N ASP A 283 -13.14 3.46 -4.17
CA ASP A 283 -12.96 4.68 -3.39
C ASP A 283 -14.24 5.54 -3.52
N ILE A 284 -14.61 6.23 -2.44
CA ILE A 284 -15.87 6.98 -2.37
C ILE A 284 -15.88 8.20 -3.30
N ASP A 285 -14.72 8.67 -3.74
CA ASP A 285 -14.56 9.83 -4.62
C ASP A 285 -14.62 9.47 -6.11
N LEU A 286 -14.96 8.22 -6.47
CA LEU A 286 -15.21 7.82 -7.86
C LEU A 286 -16.69 7.91 -8.22
N GLU A 287 -17.01 7.97 -9.52
CA GLU A 287 -18.39 8.02 -10.01
C GLU A 287 -18.76 6.78 -10.81
N SER A 288 -19.91 6.19 -10.50
CA SER A 288 -20.49 5.13 -11.34
C SER A 288 -21.15 5.76 -12.56
N VAL A 289 -20.61 5.54 -13.75
CA VAL A 289 -21.20 6.09 -15.00
C VAL A 289 -22.21 5.13 -15.63
N ARG A 290 -22.18 3.85 -15.25
CA ARG A 290 -23.12 2.81 -15.70
C ARG A 290 -23.41 1.82 -14.57
N PRO A 291 -24.59 1.19 -14.56
CA PRO A 291 -24.87 0.10 -13.63
C PRO A 291 -23.89 -1.06 -13.81
N LEU A 292 -23.43 -1.66 -12.71
CA LEU A 292 -22.53 -2.82 -12.71
C LEU A 292 -23.26 -4.17 -12.85
N ASP A 293 -24.60 -4.18 -12.84
CA ASP A 293 -25.41 -5.39 -12.81
C ASP A 293 -25.17 -6.25 -14.06
N GLY A 294 -24.68 -7.47 -13.86
CA GLY A 294 -24.31 -8.40 -14.93
C GLY A 294 -23.10 -7.98 -15.78
N ALA A 295 -22.43 -6.88 -15.46
CA ALA A 295 -21.31 -6.36 -16.24
C ALA A 295 -19.97 -7.03 -15.93
N LEU A 296 -19.84 -7.61 -14.74
CA LEU A 296 -18.55 -8.07 -14.19
C LEU A 296 -18.51 -9.59 -14.11
N ASN A 297 -17.60 -10.19 -14.86
CA ASN A 297 -17.27 -11.62 -14.78
C ASN A 297 -15.79 -11.79 -14.47
N ALA A 298 -15.46 -12.63 -13.50
CA ALA A 298 -14.08 -12.95 -13.16
C ALA A 298 -13.96 -14.43 -12.78
N HIS A 299 -12.75 -14.97 -12.90
CA HIS A 299 -12.42 -16.26 -12.32
C HIS A 299 -12.61 -16.20 -10.78
N PRO A 300 -13.19 -17.23 -10.13
CA PRO A 300 -13.39 -17.26 -8.67
C PRO A 300 -12.14 -16.99 -7.83
N ASP A 301 -10.97 -17.39 -8.34
CA ASP A 301 -9.66 -17.25 -7.67
C ASP A 301 -8.82 -16.04 -8.13
N LEU A 302 -9.32 -15.22 -9.05
CA LEU A 302 -8.65 -13.98 -9.49
C LEU A 302 -9.45 -12.75 -9.04
N MET A 303 -9.01 -11.57 -9.44
CA MET A 303 -9.71 -10.30 -9.25
C MET A 303 -9.62 -9.42 -10.49
N LEU A 304 -10.66 -8.62 -10.71
CA LEU A 304 -10.64 -7.51 -11.67
C LEU A 304 -10.07 -6.27 -10.99
N VAL A 305 -9.29 -5.47 -11.72
CA VAL A 305 -8.60 -4.28 -11.22
C VAL A 305 -8.83 -3.11 -12.16
N GLY A 306 -9.18 -1.97 -11.59
CA GLY A 306 -9.32 -0.71 -12.30
C GLY A 306 -8.00 -0.24 -12.90
N MET A 307 -8.08 0.35 -14.08
CA MET A 307 -6.95 0.94 -14.78
C MET A 307 -7.19 2.45 -14.87
N ALA A 308 -6.27 3.24 -14.33
CA ALA A 308 -6.31 4.69 -14.47
C ALA A 308 -5.43 5.14 -15.63
N GLU A 309 -5.85 6.19 -16.33
CA GLU A 309 -5.13 6.73 -17.47
C GLU A 309 -3.72 7.18 -17.06
N GLY A 310 -2.70 6.68 -17.75
CA GLY A 310 -1.35 7.16 -17.59
C GLY A 310 -1.28 8.64 -17.98
N LYS A 311 -0.62 9.48 -17.17
CA LYS A 311 -0.23 10.81 -17.65
C LYS A 311 0.56 10.59 -18.94
N ASN A 312 0.22 11.33 -20.00
CA ASN A 312 1.07 11.44 -21.19
C ASN A 312 2.40 12.05 -20.74
N GLU A 313 3.30 11.24 -20.18
CA GLU A 313 4.67 11.65 -19.91
C GLU A 313 5.37 11.90 -21.26
N ALA A 314 6.50 12.59 -21.23
CA ALA A 314 7.21 13.11 -22.40
C ALA A 314 7.55 12.07 -23.51
N SER A 315 7.28 10.78 -23.29
CA SER A 315 7.38 9.68 -24.25
C SER A 315 6.16 9.48 -25.16
N GLY A 316 5.03 10.17 -24.93
CA GLY A 316 3.81 10.02 -25.74
C GLY A 316 3.12 8.65 -25.62
N ASN A 317 3.37 7.94 -24.53
CA ASN A 317 2.90 6.57 -24.34
C ASN A 317 1.72 6.48 -23.34
N ALA A 318 0.56 6.01 -23.82
CA ALA A 318 -0.66 5.80 -23.05
C ALA A 318 -0.67 4.42 -22.34
N THR A 319 0.37 4.13 -21.52
CA THR A 319 0.35 2.95 -20.65
C THR A 319 -0.48 3.28 -19.40
N PRO A 320 -1.57 2.54 -19.11
CA PRO A 320 -2.34 2.76 -17.89
C PRO A 320 -1.56 2.29 -16.65
N TYR A 321 -2.00 2.70 -15.47
CA TYR A 321 -1.50 2.15 -14.21
C TYR A 321 -2.61 1.52 -13.38
N PHE A 322 -2.23 0.54 -12.56
CA PHE A 322 -3.12 -0.14 -11.64
C PHE A 322 -3.73 0.86 -10.66
N ALA A 323 -5.05 0.83 -10.50
CA ALA A 323 -5.76 1.65 -9.52
C ALA A 323 -6.48 0.74 -8.53
N ASN A 324 -5.90 0.56 -7.34
CA ASN A 324 -6.57 -0.16 -6.25
C ASN A 324 -7.72 0.64 -5.60
N ALA A 325 -8.02 1.82 -6.16
CA ALA A 325 -9.25 2.57 -5.91
C ALA A 325 -10.49 1.89 -6.52
N LEU A 326 -10.33 0.90 -7.41
CA LEU A 326 -11.44 0.13 -7.98
C LEU A 326 -10.98 -1.32 -8.24
N PHE A 327 -11.68 -2.29 -7.68
CA PHE A 327 -11.44 -3.71 -7.99
C PHE A 327 -12.65 -4.57 -7.64
N SER A 328 -12.74 -5.76 -8.24
CA SER A 328 -13.82 -6.70 -7.97
C SER A 328 -13.34 -8.12 -7.83
N SER A 329 -13.96 -8.89 -6.96
CA SER A 329 -13.60 -10.29 -6.75
C SER A 329 -14.79 -11.10 -6.23
N HIS A 330 -14.76 -12.40 -6.48
CA HIS A 330 -15.55 -13.36 -5.70
C HIS A 330 -15.07 -13.39 -4.25
N PRO A 331 -15.95 -13.74 -3.28
CA PRO A 331 -15.50 -13.97 -1.91
C PRO A 331 -14.52 -15.16 -1.90
N GLN A 332 -13.56 -15.11 -0.97
CA GLN A 332 -12.57 -16.17 -0.73
C GLN A 332 -11.63 -16.48 -1.91
N SER A 333 -11.54 -15.59 -2.91
CA SER A 333 -10.58 -15.68 -4.02
C SER A 333 -9.17 -15.98 -3.51
N ALA A 334 -8.50 -16.97 -4.10
CA ALA A 334 -7.14 -17.34 -3.73
C ALA A 334 -6.13 -16.19 -3.93
N MET A 335 -6.26 -15.43 -5.03
CA MET A 335 -5.44 -14.25 -5.27
C MET A 335 -5.62 -13.19 -4.19
N LEU A 336 -6.87 -12.87 -3.82
CA LEU A 336 -7.12 -11.83 -2.82
C LEU A 336 -6.72 -12.29 -1.42
N SER A 337 -6.91 -13.58 -1.10
CA SER A 337 -6.47 -14.17 0.17
C SER A 337 -4.94 -14.15 0.31
N SER A 338 -4.20 -14.48 -0.74
CA SER A 338 -2.72 -14.39 -0.73
C SER A 338 -2.22 -12.95 -0.64
N LEU A 339 -2.92 -11.97 -1.22
CA LEU A 339 -2.58 -10.54 -1.06
C LEU A 339 -2.74 -10.09 0.40
N VAL A 340 -3.85 -10.45 1.04
CA VAL A 340 -4.11 -10.17 2.46
C VAL A 340 -3.02 -10.79 3.34
N ASP A 341 -2.59 -12.00 3.01
CA ASP A 341 -1.55 -12.71 3.76
C ASP A 341 -0.18 -12.05 3.57
N GLU A 342 0.17 -11.69 2.33
CA GLU A 342 1.39 -10.98 2.00
C GLU A 342 1.49 -9.63 2.71
N ILE A 343 0.40 -8.87 2.77
CA ILE A 343 0.36 -7.62 3.56
C ILE A 343 0.69 -7.92 5.02
N GLY A 344 0.01 -8.88 5.65
CA GLY A 344 0.29 -9.24 7.05
C GLY A 344 1.74 -9.67 7.29
N ASP A 345 2.30 -10.50 6.40
CA ASP A 345 3.67 -11.00 6.50
C ASP A 345 4.71 -9.89 6.32
N LYS A 346 4.48 -8.95 5.41
CA LYS A 346 5.35 -7.78 5.22
C LYS A 346 5.46 -6.97 6.51
N TYR A 347 4.33 -6.67 7.17
CA TYR A 347 4.36 -5.90 8.42
C TYR A 347 5.02 -6.66 9.57
N ARG A 348 4.79 -7.98 9.69
CA ARG A 348 5.42 -8.80 10.73
C ARG A 348 6.94 -8.95 10.55
N SER A 349 7.41 -8.96 9.30
CA SER A 349 8.83 -9.18 8.98
C SER A 349 9.63 -7.89 8.77
N MET A 350 8.96 -6.73 8.69
CA MET A 350 9.60 -5.43 8.47
C MET A 350 10.54 -5.09 9.62
N LYS A 351 11.75 -4.64 9.26
CA LYS A 351 12.76 -4.17 10.21
C LYS A 351 13.12 -2.73 9.92
N GLY A 352 12.93 -1.86 10.91
CA GLY A 352 13.14 -0.41 10.76
C GLY A 352 14.57 0.02 10.42
N ASN A 353 15.56 -0.84 10.65
CA ASN A 353 16.97 -0.60 10.29
C ASN A 353 17.36 -1.21 8.93
N GLU A 354 16.43 -1.80 8.19
CA GLU A 354 16.63 -2.22 6.81
C GLU A 354 15.93 -1.24 5.85
N TYR A 355 16.33 -1.21 4.58
CA TYR A 355 15.84 -0.23 3.62
C TYR A 355 14.32 -0.14 3.55
N SER A 356 13.62 -1.27 3.51
CA SER A 356 12.15 -1.30 3.43
C SER A 356 11.48 -0.73 4.69
N GLY A 357 12.03 -1.01 5.87
CA GLY A 357 11.48 -0.49 7.13
C GLY A 357 11.81 0.97 7.37
N ASP A 358 13.01 1.44 7.02
CA ASP A 358 13.29 2.88 7.05
C ASP A 358 12.36 3.62 6.08
N ARG A 359 12.29 3.15 4.82
CA ARG A 359 11.43 3.73 3.78
C ARG A 359 9.96 3.79 4.21
N TYR A 360 9.49 2.79 4.95
CA TYR A 360 8.13 2.76 5.47
C TYR A 360 7.77 3.98 6.33
N PHE A 361 8.65 4.37 7.25
CA PHE A 361 8.47 5.53 8.12
C PHE A 361 8.93 6.84 7.48
N SER A 362 10.00 6.79 6.69
CA SER A 362 10.69 7.96 6.18
C SER A 362 10.08 8.51 4.89
N ARG A 363 9.37 7.67 4.11
CA ARG A 363 8.69 8.05 2.87
C ARG A 363 7.25 7.55 2.85
N PRO A 364 6.40 8.09 3.73
CA PRO A 364 5.13 7.44 4.04
C PRO A 364 4.20 7.27 2.83
N ASN A 365 4.14 8.27 1.96
CA ASN A 365 3.32 8.23 0.75
C ASN A 365 3.81 7.17 -0.26
N LYS A 366 5.15 7.00 -0.37
CA LYS A 366 5.75 6.01 -1.28
C LYS A 366 5.56 4.60 -0.73
N SER A 367 5.83 4.41 0.56
CA SER A 367 5.66 3.11 1.18
C SER A 367 4.21 2.62 1.17
N THR A 368 3.23 3.51 1.31
CA THR A 368 1.81 3.15 1.12
C THR A 368 1.58 2.56 -0.28
N ILE A 369 2.01 3.27 -1.33
CA ILE A 369 1.84 2.82 -2.72
C ILE A 369 2.51 1.45 -2.97
N GLU A 370 3.68 1.24 -2.36
CA GLU A 370 4.55 0.06 -2.56
C GLU A 370 4.19 -1.14 -1.67
N THR A 371 3.51 -0.92 -0.55
CA THR A 371 3.25 -1.97 0.46
C THR A 371 1.82 -2.48 0.41
N THR A 372 0.85 -1.56 0.32
CA THR A 372 -0.59 -1.86 0.34
C THR A 372 -1.33 -1.30 -0.87
N GLY A 373 -0.72 -0.35 -1.57
CA GLY A 373 -1.33 0.41 -2.64
C GLY A 373 -1.21 -0.20 -4.04
N PRO A 374 -1.32 0.62 -5.09
CA PRO A 374 -1.40 0.13 -6.46
C PRO A 374 -0.15 -0.59 -6.98
N ASN A 375 1.06 -0.21 -6.52
CA ASN A 375 2.28 -0.91 -6.93
C ASN A 375 2.38 -2.29 -6.27
N ALA A 376 1.94 -2.41 -5.00
CA ALA A 376 1.84 -3.68 -4.32
C ALA A 376 0.88 -4.62 -5.06
N LEU A 377 -0.31 -4.11 -5.44
CA LEU A 377 -1.30 -4.87 -6.21
C LEU A 377 -0.76 -5.31 -7.58
N ARG A 378 -0.09 -4.42 -8.32
CA ARG A 378 0.56 -4.76 -9.60
C ARG A 378 1.61 -5.87 -9.42
N GLY A 379 2.45 -5.75 -8.40
CA GLY A 379 3.45 -6.77 -8.06
C GLY A 379 2.81 -8.11 -7.69
N HIS A 380 1.68 -8.09 -6.99
CA HIS A 380 0.94 -9.30 -6.64
C HIS A 380 0.30 -9.98 -7.87
N VAL A 381 -0.21 -9.19 -8.82
CA VAL A 381 -0.69 -9.72 -10.10
C VAL A 381 0.45 -10.41 -10.87
N ASP A 382 1.62 -9.80 -10.93
CA ASP A 382 2.82 -10.40 -11.53
C ASP A 382 3.20 -11.71 -10.83
N ARG A 383 3.19 -11.72 -9.49
CA ARG A 383 3.43 -12.91 -8.67
C ARG A 383 2.48 -14.05 -9.05
N VAL A 384 1.17 -13.80 -9.03
CA VAL A 384 0.16 -14.81 -9.40
C VAL A 384 0.37 -15.33 -10.82
N ILE A 385 0.68 -14.46 -11.77
CA ILE A 385 1.00 -14.85 -13.15
C ILE A 385 2.22 -15.77 -13.20
N GLN A 386 3.33 -15.37 -12.58
CA GLN A 386 4.57 -16.15 -12.67
C GLN A 386 4.47 -17.48 -11.89
N GLU A 387 3.80 -17.50 -10.74
CA GLU A 387 3.59 -18.72 -9.95
C GLU A 387 2.73 -19.73 -10.70
N ALA A 388 1.61 -19.30 -11.31
CA ALA A 388 0.76 -20.17 -12.12
C ALA A 388 1.50 -20.79 -13.32
N LYS A 389 2.57 -20.14 -13.77
CA LYS A 389 3.42 -20.60 -14.89
C LYS A 389 4.65 -21.39 -14.44
N GLY A 390 4.85 -21.56 -13.12
CA GLY A 390 6.03 -22.21 -12.56
C GLY A 390 7.33 -21.41 -12.76
N ARG A 391 7.26 -20.08 -12.89
CA ARG A 391 8.40 -19.18 -13.15
C ARG A 391 8.63 -18.17 -12.03
N SER A 392 8.56 -18.61 -10.77
CA SER A 392 8.71 -17.74 -9.59
C SER A 392 10.05 -16.98 -9.54
N ASP A 393 11.07 -17.43 -10.28
CA ASP A 393 12.35 -16.75 -10.46
C ASP A 393 12.25 -15.43 -11.25
N LEU A 394 11.14 -15.22 -11.98
CA LEU A 394 10.88 -14.00 -12.75
C LEU A 394 10.04 -12.96 -11.99
N ILE A 395 9.64 -13.25 -10.75
CA ILE A 395 8.87 -12.31 -9.93
C ILE A 395 9.71 -11.07 -9.65
N ARG A 396 9.15 -9.90 -9.94
CA ARG A 396 9.81 -8.61 -9.75
C ARG A 396 9.51 -8.03 -8.36
N ASP A 397 10.40 -8.28 -7.40
CA ASP A 397 10.27 -7.87 -5.99
C ASP A 397 11.35 -6.90 -5.49
N ASP A 398 12.23 -6.40 -6.37
CA ASP A 398 13.31 -5.49 -5.99
C ASP A 398 12.83 -4.03 -5.83
N ALA A 399 13.64 -3.20 -5.18
CA ALA A 399 13.28 -1.83 -4.82
C ALA A 399 12.88 -0.96 -6.03
N GLY A 400 13.56 -1.11 -7.16
CA GLY A 400 13.21 -0.41 -8.40
C GLY A 400 11.86 -0.87 -8.93
N SER A 401 11.65 -2.20 -9.02
CA SER A 401 10.38 -2.77 -9.46
C SER A 401 9.19 -2.41 -8.56
N LEU A 402 9.41 -2.26 -7.25
CA LEU A 402 8.38 -1.81 -6.32
C LEU A 402 8.07 -0.32 -6.47
N ALA A 403 9.09 0.52 -6.68
CA ALA A 403 8.91 1.96 -6.86
C ALA A 403 8.34 2.34 -8.24
N ASP A 404 8.55 1.50 -9.26
CA ASP A 404 8.05 1.71 -10.61
C ASP A 404 6.51 1.72 -10.65
N ARG A 405 5.96 2.91 -10.85
CA ARG A 405 4.50 3.10 -10.95
C ARG A 405 3.91 2.48 -12.21
N ILE A 406 4.65 2.52 -13.32
CA ILE A 406 4.18 2.11 -14.65
C ILE A 406 5.16 1.08 -15.21
N TRP A 407 4.65 -0.10 -15.54
CA TRP A 407 5.37 -1.07 -16.37
C TRP A 407 4.98 -0.84 -17.82
N ASP A 408 5.80 -0.07 -18.53
CA ASP A 408 5.53 0.36 -19.90
C ASP A 408 5.17 -0.82 -20.82
N LYS A 409 3.97 -0.79 -21.42
CA LYS A 409 3.46 -1.85 -22.31
C LYS A 409 4.18 -1.94 -23.67
N THR A 410 4.91 -0.88 -24.05
CA THR A 410 5.73 -0.84 -25.27
C THR A 410 7.06 -1.58 -25.08
N GLN A 411 7.45 -1.88 -23.84
CA GLN A 411 8.64 -2.68 -23.58
C GLN A 411 8.33 -4.16 -23.82
N PRO A 412 9.08 -4.87 -24.69
CA PRO A 412 8.81 -6.27 -25.02
C PRO A 412 8.72 -7.21 -23.81
N ARG A 413 9.49 -6.93 -22.74
CA ARG A 413 9.45 -7.71 -21.49
C ARG A 413 8.10 -7.67 -20.76
N ASN A 414 7.25 -6.68 -21.05
CA ASN A 414 5.94 -6.49 -20.41
C ASN A 414 4.78 -6.93 -21.31
N GLU A 415 5.03 -7.34 -22.55
CA GLU A 415 3.96 -7.66 -23.52
C GLU A 415 3.03 -8.77 -23.00
N GLU A 416 3.60 -9.88 -22.57
CA GLU A 416 2.84 -11.02 -22.03
C GLU A 416 2.08 -10.64 -20.74
N PHE A 417 2.69 -9.83 -19.87
CA PHE A 417 2.03 -9.34 -18.66
C PHE A 417 0.77 -8.55 -19.01
N TRP A 418 0.85 -7.62 -19.96
CA TRP A 418 -0.30 -6.80 -20.35
C TRP A 418 -1.36 -7.59 -21.11
N GLN A 419 -0.98 -8.56 -21.95
CA GLN A 419 -1.94 -9.47 -22.59
C GLN A 419 -2.77 -10.24 -21.56
N LEU A 420 -2.13 -10.73 -20.49
CA LEU A 420 -2.82 -11.42 -19.39
C LEU A 420 -3.66 -10.46 -18.55
N VAL A 421 -3.16 -9.25 -18.26
CA VAL A 421 -3.93 -8.21 -17.58
C VAL A 421 -5.21 -7.89 -18.34
N ASP A 422 -5.12 -7.63 -19.65
CA ASP A 422 -6.28 -7.26 -20.47
C ASP A 422 -7.31 -8.39 -20.57
N SER A 423 -6.89 -9.65 -20.52
CA SER A 423 -7.78 -10.82 -20.68
C SER A 423 -8.38 -11.33 -19.37
N HIS A 424 -7.67 -11.22 -18.23
CA HIS A 424 -8.07 -11.89 -16.98
C HIS A 424 -8.29 -10.94 -15.79
N PHE A 425 -7.63 -9.78 -15.79
CA PHE A 425 -7.57 -8.92 -14.60
C PHE A 425 -8.18 -7.54 -14.82
N LYS A 426 -8.45 -7.11 -16.05
CA LYS A 426 -8.88 -5.74 -16.31
C LYS A 426 -10.36 -5.56 -15.93
N PHE A 427 -10.63 -4.59 -15.06
CA PHE A 427 -12.00 -4.11 -14.84
C PHE A 427 -12.51 -3.40 -16.12
N PRO A 428 -13.74 -3.68 -16.59
CA PRO A 428 -14.25 -3.10 -17.84
C PRO A 428 -14.23 -1.57 -17.88
N ASP A 429 -13.76 -1.01 -19.00
CA ASP A 429 -13.69 0.43 -19.22
C ASP A 429 -15.11 1.06 -19.30
N ASN A 430 -15.22 2.37 -19.03
CA ASN A 430 -16.45 3.17 -19.17
C ASN A 430 -17.60 2.81 -18.22
N TYR A 431 -17.32 2.15 -17.09
CA TYR A 431 -18.28 1.91 -16.00
C TYR A 431 -18.06 2.81 -14.79
N VAL A 432 -16.83 3.26 -14.59
CA VAL A 432 -16.44 4.14 -13.48
C VAL A 432 -15.59 5.28 -14.03
N ASN A 433 -15.91 6.51 -13.63
CA ASN A 433 -15.10 7.68 -13.93
C ASN A 433 -14.07 7.88 -12.80
N PHE A 434 -12.79 7.88 -13.18
CA PHE A 434 -11.69 8.17 -12.27
C PHE A 434 -11.41 9.67 -12.15
N GLU A 435 -11.84 10.51 -13.10
CA GLU A 435 -11.46 11.92 -13.16
C GLU A 435 -12.49 12.85 -12.49
N THR A 436 -12.74 12.65 -11.21
CA THR A 436 -13.67 13.50 -10.44
C THR A 436 -12.95 14.71 -9.84
N GLU A 437 -13.67 15.81 -9.59
CA GLU A 437 -13.11 16.99 -8.92
C GLU A 437 -12.57 16.66 -7.51
N GLU A 438 -13.22 15.74 -6.80
CA GLU A 438 -12.79 15.30 -5.47
C GLU A 438 -11.49 14.48 -5.56
N GLN A 439 -11.39 13.55 -6.51
CA GLN A 439 -10.13 12.82 -6.74
C GLN A 439 -8.99 13.78 -7.13
N GLN A 440 -9.31 14.89 -7.80
CA GLN A 440 -8.32 15.91 -8.11
C GLN A 440 -7.76 16.64 -6.87
N ASN A 441 -8.46 16.60 -5.74
CA ASN A 441 -8.10 17.22 -4.47
C ASN A 441 -7.83 16.18 -3.36
N SER A 442 -7.92 14.89 -3.65
CA SER A 442 -7.87 13.83 -2.65
C SER A 442 -6.48 13.63 -2.05
N ALA A 443 -6.45 13.06 -0.84
CA ALA A 443 -5.21 12.73 -0.14
C ALA A 443 -4.30 11.83 -1.02
N THR A 444 -4.86 10.91 -1.80
CA THR A 444 -4.11 10.03 -2.70
C THR A 444 -3.41 10.78 -3.82
N LYS A 445 -4.03 11.84 -4.37
CA LYS A 445 -3.37 12.68 -5.36
C LYS A 445 -2.33 13.61 -4.73
N ALA A 446 -2.54 14.09 -3.51
CA ALA A 446 -1.49 14.78 -2.74
C ALA A 446 -0.28 13.85 -2.47
N MET A 447 -0.52 12.56 -2.21
CA MET A 447 0.52 11.54 -2.07
C MET A 447 1.29 11.29 -3.38
N ALA A 448 0.59 11.27 -4.53
CA ALA A 448 1.18 11.11 -5.85
C ALA A 448 1.86 12.40 -6.39
N GLY A 449 1.42 13.56 -5.90
CA GLY A 449 1.85 14.89 -6.29
C GLY A 449 2.92 15.51 -5.39
N GLY A 450 3.40 14.78 -4.38
CA GLY A 450 4.67 15.08 -3.70
C GLY A 450 5.81 14.93 -4.70
N SER A 451 6.01 15.99 -5.49
CA SER A 451 6.93 16.10 -6.60
C SER A 451 8.24 16.74 -6.20
#